data_AF-A0A0G0FPA5-F1
#
_entry.id   AF-A0A0G0FPA5-F1
#
_cell.length_a   1.000
_cell.length_b   1.000
_cell.length_c   1.000
_cell.angle_alpha   90.00
_cell.angle_beta   90.00
_cell.angle_gamma   90.00
#
_symmetry.space_group_name_H-M   'P 1'
#
loop_
_entity.id
_entity.type
_entity.pdbx_description
1 polymer ?
#
loop_
_entity_poly.entity_id
_entity_poly.type
_entity_poly.pdbx_seq_one_letter_code
_entity_poly.pdbx_strand_id
1 'polypeptide(L)'
;MPANIFIVGTEFFENSLIDKKVDVVFCNPPYSQYREWAVKIINEANCNCIYLVLPERWKNQPEIKACIEGRKASFKVLGNFDFLEADRKARAKADVIKIFQFMGRKNVSY
;
A
#
# COMPACT_ATOMS: atom_id res chain seq x y z
N MET A 1 14.40 4.09 22.30
CA MET A 1 13.34 3.81 21.33
C MET A 1 12.65 2.51 21.76
N PRO A 2 11.32 2.39 21.74
CA PRO A 2 10.63 1.14 22.08
C PRO A 2 11.10 -0.01 21.17
N ALA A 3 11.21 -1.23 21.71
CA ALA A 3 11.79 -2.39 21.00
C ALA A 3 11.01 -2.82 19.74
N ASN A 4 9.75 -2.40 19.62
CA ASN A 4 8.86 -2.68 18.50
C ASN A 4 8.80 -1.55 17.46
N ILE A 5 9.64 -0.51 17.60
CA ILE A 5 9.73 0.59 16.64
C ILE A 5 11.08 0.51 15.95
N PHE A 6 11.06 0.29 14.64
CA PHE A 6 12.24 0.25 13.79
C PHE A 6 12.22 1.44 12.83
N ILE A 7 13.33 2.17 12.75
CA ILE A 7 13.50 3.24 11.76
C ILE A 7 13.95 2.58 10.46
N VAL A 8 13.09 2.62 9.45
CA VAL A 8 13.44 2.32 8.07
C VAL A 8 14.07 3.60 7.51
N GLY A 9 15.27 3.52 6.92
CA GLY A 9 16.11 4.69 6.56
C GLY A 9 15.44 5.71 5.63
N THR A 10 16.17 6.79 5.30
CA THR A 10 15.65 7.93 4.54
C THR A 10 15.24 7.64 3.10
N GLU A 11 15.81 6.62 2.45
CA GLU A 11 15.49 6.27 1.06
C GLU A 11 14.59 5.02 0.99
N PHE A 12 13.32 5.22 0.65
CA PHE A 12 12.31 4.15 0.63
C PHE A 12 12.66 3.02 -0.33
N PHE A 13 13.21 3.33 -1.51
CA PHE A 13 13.48 2.32 -2.54
C PHE A 13 14.66 1.39 -2.19
N GLU A 14 15.60 1.85 -1.37
CA GLU A 14 16.75 1.08 -0.91
C GLU A 14 16.41 0.12 0.24
N ASN A 15 15.25 0.30 0.87
CA ASN A 15 14.82 -0.59 1.94
C ASN A 15 14.12 -1.84 1.37
N SER A 16 14.49 -3.01 1.88
CA SER A 16 13.71 -4.23 1.67
C SER A 16 12.47 -4.22 2.54
N LEU A 17 11.30 -4.62 2.03
CA LEU A 17 10.06 -4.72 2.85
C LEU A 17 9.72 -6.17 3.23
N ILE A 18 10.37 -7.15 2.61
CA ILE A 18 10.05 -8.59 2.77
C ILE A 18 10.50 -9.14 4.12
N ASP A 19 11.53 -8.55 4.72
CA ASP A 19 12.07 -8.87 6.04
C ASP A 19 11.20 -8.31 7.20
N LYS A 20 10.32 -7.36 6.89
CA LYS A 20 9.49 -6.65 7.88
C LYS A 20 8.11 -7.31 7.99
N LYS A 21 8.04 -8.33 8.84
CA LYS A 21 6.78 -9.01 9.17
C LYS A 21 5.88 -8.10 10.01
N VAL A 22 4.78 -7.66 9.42
CA VAL A 22 3.77 -6.81 10.08
C VAL A 22 2.36 -7.25 9.70
N ASP A 23 1.37 -6.91 10.52
CA ASP A 23 -0.02 -7.23 10.21
C ASP A 23 -0.57 -6.34 9.08
N VAL A 24 -0.18 -5.06 9.10
CA VAL A 24 -0.70 -4.02 8.22
C VAL A 24 0.41 -3.10 7.74
N VAL A 25 0.39 -2.79 6.44
CA VAL A 25 1.16 -1.67 5.88
C VAL A 25 0.20 -0.53 5.51
N PHE A 26 0.56 0.70 5.87
CA PHE A 26 -0.11 1.91 5.42
C PHE A 26 0.88 2.83 4.72
N CYS A 27 0.50 3.40 3.58
CA CYS A 27 1.31 4.40 2.90
C CYS A 27 0.44 5.43 2.18
N ASN A 28 0.81 6.70 2.33
CA ASN A 28 0.34 7.81 1.51
C ASN A 28 1.52 8.28 0.64
N PRO A 29 1.82 7.59 -0.47
CA PRO A 29 3.01 7.88 -1.26
C PRO A 29 2.97 9.27 -1.89
N PRO A 30 4.14 9.86 -2.21
CA PRO A 30 4.19 11.10 -2.97
C PRO A 30 3.44 10.97 -4.30
N TYR A 31 2.58 11.93 -4.62
CA TYR A 31 1.72 11.87 -5.83
C TYR A 31 2.50 11.76 -7.15
N SER A 32 3.74 12.26 -7.19
CA SER A 32 4.64 12.17 -8.34
C SER A 32 5.23 10.77 -8.54
N GLN A 33 5.34 9.98 -7.47
CA GLN A 33 5.99 8.66 -7.46
C GLN A 33 5.05 7.54 -6.97
N TYR A 34 3.74 7.82 -6.95
CA TYR A 34 2.77 6.92 -6.35
C TYR A 34 2.77 5.52 -6.98
N ARG A 35 3.11 5.42 -8.27
CA ARG A 35 3.13 4.17 -9.02
C ARG A 35 4.26 3.27 -8.53
N GLU A 36 5.47 3.82 -8.49
CA GLU A 36 6.68 3.11 -8.10
C GLU A 36 6.59 2.64 -6.64
N TRP A 37 6.07 3.51 -5.76
CA TRP A 37 5.81 3.16 -4.37
C TRP A 37 4.77 2.06 -4.23
N ALA A 38 3.62 2.17 -4.91
CA ALA A 38 2.57 1.17 -4.84
C ALA A 38 3.07 -0.20 -5.34
N VAL A 39 3.78 -0.25 -6.46
CA VAL A 39 4.35 -1.48 -7.02
C VAL A 39 5.32 -2.14 -6.03
N LYS A 40 6.24 -1.37 -5.46
CA LYS A 40 7.20 -1.89 -4.47
C LYS A 40 6.50 -2.44 -3.23
N ILE A 41 5.55 -1.68 -2.66
CA ILE A 41 4.81 -2.11 -1.46
C ILE A 41 4.01 -3.39 -1.75
N ILE A 42 3.25 -3.43 -2.84
CA ILE A 42 2.40 -4.57 -3.16
C ILE A 42 3.25 -5.83 -3.41
N ASN A 43 4.40 -5.72 -4.05
CA ASN A 43 5.26 -6.87 -4.31
C ASN A 43 6.04 -7.33 -3.07
N GLU A 44 6.61 -6.40 -2.31
CA GLU A 44 7.59 -6.77 -1.27
C GLU A 44 7.01 -6.85 0.15
N ALA A 45 5.90 -6.16 0.46
CA ALA A 45 5.41 -6.10 1.83
C ALA A 45 5.08 -7.49 2.39
N ASN A 46 5.64 -7.84 3.55
CA ASN A 46 5.35 -9.08 4.26
C ASN A 46 4.18 -8.92 5.23
N CYS A 47 2.99 -8.67 4.67
CA CYS A 47 1.75 -8.49 5.40
C CYS A 47 0.53 -8.99 4.60
N ASN A 48 -0.56 -9.30 5.30
CA ASN A 48 -1.81 -9.72 4.65
C ASN A 48 -2.70 -8.55 4.23
N CYS A 49 -2.47 -7.36 4.77
CA CYS A 49 -3.33 -6.20 4.58
C CYS A 49 -2.49 -4.94 4.30
N ILE A 50 -2.79 -4.26 3.19
CA ILE A 50 -2.11 -3.04 2.76
C ILE A 50 -3.16 -1.95 2.54
N TYR A 51 -2.92 -0.75 3.06
CA TYR A 51 -3.73 0.44 2.83
C TYR A 51 -2.87 1.47 2.09
N LEU A 52 -3.32 1.90 0.91
CA LEU A 52 -2.64 2.93 0.12
C LEU A 52 -3.58 4.11 -0.14
N VAL A 53 -3.06 5.33 -0.03
CA VAL A 53 -3.75 6.55 -0.48
C VAL A 53 -3.20 6.90 -1.85
N LEU A 54 -3.94 6.60 -2.92
CA LEU A 54 -3.46 6.76 -4.29
C LEU A 54 -4.28 7.80 -5.05
N PRO A 55 -3.68 8.59 -5.96
CA PRO A 55 -4.45 9.45 -6.86
C PRO A 55 -5.34 8.60 -7.77
N GLU A 56 -6.58 9.04 -8.04
CA GLU A 56 -7.61 8.26 -8.75
C GLU A 56 -7.14 7.62 -10.07
N ARG A 57 -6.20 8.27 -10.77
CA ARG A 57 -5.52 7.75 -11.97
C ARG A 57 -4.80 6.40 -11.77
N TRP A 58 -4.61 5.92 -10.54
CA TRP A 58 -4.10 4.58 -10.24
C TRP A 58 -4.95 3.49 -10.91
N LYS A 59 -6.27 3.71 -11.06
CA LYS A 59 -7.20 2.80 -11.75
C LYS A 59 -6.80 2.51 -13.20
N ASN A 60 -6.05 3.41 -13.84
CA ASN A 60 -5.58 3.30 -15.21
C ASN A 60 -4.15 2.75 -15.31
N GLN A 61 -3.52 2.37 -14.19
CA GLN A 61 -2.16 1.83 -14.19
C GLN A 61 -2.17 0.29 -14.19
N PRO A 62 -1.81 -0.34 -15.31
CA PRO A 62 -1.84 -1.80 -15.42
C PRO A 62 -0.83 -2.47 -14.50
N GLU A 63 0.29 -1.83 -14.17
CA GLU A 63 1.35 -2.41 -13.32
C GLU A 63 0.85 -2.63 -11.89
N ILE A 64 0.07 -1.68 -11.35
CA ILE A 64 -0.50 -1.83 -10.00
C ILE A 64 -1.49 -3.01 -9.98
N LYS A 65 -2.34 -3.12 -11.00
CA LYS A 65 -3.28 -4.24 -11.12
C LYS A 65 -2.57 -5.58 -11.25
N ALA A 66 -1.53 -5.65 -12.09
CA ALA A 66 -0.71 -6.83 -12.27
C ALA A 66 -0.02 -7.27 -10.97
N CYS A 67 0.46 -6.32 -10.15
CA CYS A 67 1.05 -6.65 -8.85
C CYS A 67 0.02 -7.20 -7.86
N ILE A 68 -1.19 -6.63 -7.83
CA ILE A 68 -2.29 -7.13 -6.96
C ILE A 68 -2.67 -8.57 -7.35
N GLU A 69 -2.79 -8.83 -8.66
CA GLU A 69 -3.09 -10.16 -9.20
C GLU A 69 -1.95 -11.16 -8.95
N GLY A 70 -0.70 -10.76 -9.19
CA GLY A 70 0.48 -11.58 -8.91
C GLY A 70 0.62 -11.95 -7.43
N ARG A 71 0.19 -11.04 -6.54
CA ARG A 71 0.08 -11.28 -5.10
C ARG A 71 -1.10 -12.19 -4.73
N LYS A 72 -1.99 -12.53 -5.67
CA LYS A 72 -3.28 -13.22 -5.44
C LYS A 72 -4.13 -12.52 -4.38
N ALA A 73 -4.07 -11.19 -4.37
CA ALA A 73 -4.82 -10.35 -3.44
C ALA A 73 -6.08 -9.78 -4.10
N SER A 74 -7.06 -9.45 -3.28
CA SER A 74 -8.21 -8.64 -3.69
C SER A 74 -8.03 -7.21 -3.20
N PHE A 75 -8.74 -6.26 -3.79
CA PHE A 75 -8.74 -4.88 -3.32
C PHE A 75 -10.16 -4.34 -3.14
N LYS A 76 -10.30 -3.36 -2.24
CA LYS A 76 -11.53 -2.60 -2.01
C LYS A 76 -11.18 -1.12 -1.88
N VAL A 77 -11.88 -0.26 -2.62
CA VAL A 77 -11.83 1.18 -2.39
C VAL A 77 -12.69 1.50 -1.16
N LEU A 78 -12.08 2.08 -0.13
CA LEU A 78 -12.76 2.39 1.14
C LEU A 78 -13.42 3.76 1.15
N GLY A 79 -12.87 4.70 0.38
CA GLY A 79 -13.36 6.06 0.30
C GLY A 79 -12.60 6.84 -0.76
N ASN A 80 -13.28 7.86 -1.29
CA ASN A 80 -12.71 8.86 -2.18
C ASN A 80 -12.63 10.19 -1.42
N PHE A 81 -11.50 10.86 -1.52
CA PHE A 81 -11.22 12.11 -0.83
C PHE A 81 -10.88 13.17 -1.87
N ASP A 82 -11.53 14.33 -1.75
CA ASP A 82 -11.25 15.50 -2.58
C ASP A 82 -10.48 16.54 -1.77
N PHE A 83 -9.27 16.87 -2.21
CA PHE A 83 -8.38 17.80 -1.51
C PHE A 83 -8.40 19.20 -2.14
N LEU A 84 -9.49 19.57 -2.83
CA LEU A 84 -9.64 20.87 -3.51
C LEU A 84 -9.46 22.08 -2.57
N GLU A 85 -9.78 21.92 -1.28
CA GLU A 85 -9.74 22.97 -0.26
C GLU A 85 -8.47 22.93 0.63
N ALA A 86 -7.50 22.05 0.35
CA ALA A 86 -6.29 21.95 1.16
C ALA A 86 -5.25 23.02 0.75
N ASP A 87 -4.59 23.64 1.75
CA ASP A 87 -3.51 24.64 1.58
C ASP A 87 -2.37 24.19 0.64
N ARG A 88 -2.23 22.87 0.48
CA ARG A 88 -1.28 22.23 -0.43
C ARG A 88 -2.04 21.95 -1.72
N LYS A 89 -1.68 22.63 -2.83
CA LYS A 89 -2.22 22.42 -4.19
C LYS A 89 -1.97 20.99 -4.72
N ALA A 90 -2.57 19.98 -4.12
CA ALA A 90 -2.73 18.65 -4.68
C ALA A 90 -4.09 18.61 -5.36
N ARG A 91 -4.16 19.08 -6.61
CA ARG A 91 -5.38 19.13 -7.44
C ARG A 91 -5.84 17.74 -7.87
N ALA A 92 -5.98 16.79 -6.96
CA ALA A 92 -6.21 15.42 -7.33
C ALA A 92 -6.99 14.64 -6.28
N LYS A 93 -8.16 14.16 -6.71
CA LYS A 93 -8.97 13.15 -6.03
C LYS A 93 -8.10 11.95 -5.68
N ALA A 94 -8.19 11.50 -4.43
CA ALA A 94 -7.47 10.35 -3.92
C ALA A 94 -8.44 9.25 -3.54
N ASP A 95 -8.07 8.01 -3.81
CA ASP A 95 -8.74 6.84 -3.27
C ASP A 95 -7.90 6.26 -2.13
N VAL A 96 -8.57 5.91 -1.03
CA VAL A 96 -8.00 5.01 -0.04
C VAL A 96 -8.36 3.59 -0.45
N ILE A 97 -7.35 2.80 -0.81
CA ILE A 97 -7.53 1.43 -1.22
C ILE A 97 -7.02 0.48 -0.13
N LYS A 98 -7.78 -0.58 0.12
CA LYS A 98 -7.39 -1.73 0.94
C LYS A 98 -7.09 -2.89 0.01
N ILE A 99 -5.88 -3.42 0.07
CA ILE A 99 -5.45 -4.63 -0.62
C ILE A 99 -5.29 -5.72 0.43
N PHE A 100 -5.90 -6.87 0.22
CA PHE A 100 -5.93 -7.93 1.22
C PHE A 100 -5.95 -9.31 0.57
N GLN A 101 -5.25 -10.25 1.19
CA GLN A 101 -5.31 -11.66 0.83
C GLN A 101 -6.33 -12.36 1.73
N PHE A 102 -7.19 -13.18 1.15
CA PHE A 102 -7.98 -14.12 1.92
C PHE A 102 -7.06 -15.29 2.28
N MET A 103 -6.44 -15.23 3.45
CA MET A 103 -5.89 -16.45 4.04
C MET A 103 -7.07 -17.38 4.34
N GLY A 104 -7.20 -18.46 3.56
CA GLY A 104 -7.96 -19.62 4.02
C GLY A 104 -7.43 -19.99 5.40
N ARG A 105 -8.30 -20.01 6.42
CA ARG A 105 -7.95 -20.50 7.76
C ARG A 105 -7.20 -21.82 7.60
N LYS A 106 -5.89 -21.81 7.80
CA LYS A 106 -5.18 -23.06 8.11
C LYS A 106 -5.67 -23.43 9.50
N ASN A 107 -6.61 -24.37 9.57
CA ASN A 107 -6.94 -25.05 10.82
C ASN A 107 -5.66 -25.67 11.34
N VAL A 108 -5.06 -25.03 12.35
CA VAL A 108 -4.01 -25.64 13.15
C VAL A 108 -4.75 -26.47 14.19
N SER A 109 -4.93 -27.75 13.89
CA SER A 109 -5.32 -28.74 14.88
C SER A 109 -4.12 -28.99 15.78
N TYR A 110 -4.26 -28.70 17.07
CA TYR A 110 -3.37 -29.20 18.13
C TYR A 110 -3.89 -30.55 18.63
#